data_AF-A0A5N0GC05-F1
#
_entry.id   AF-A0A5N0GC05-F1
#
_cell.length_a   1.000
_cell.length_b   1.000
_cell.length_c   1.000
_cell.angle_alpha   90.00
_cell.angle_beta   90.00
_cell.angle_gamma   90.00
#
_symmetry.space_group_name_H-M   'P 1'
#
loop_
_entity.id
_entity.type
_entity.pdbx_description
1 polymer ?
#
loop_
_entity_poly.entity_id
_entity_poly.type
_entity_poly.pdbx_seq_one_letter_code
_entity_poly.pdbx_strand_id
1 'polypeptide(L)'
;MARAAQPAAESSRVTIEQDTSASIADTAVVQRWEVEDFLYREALLLDEWRLDEWAQLFTEDAHYVVPANDLPDPAPDGDLVLVNDDKFMLLARVERLKSRKAHREYPHATTRH
;
A
#
# COMPACT_ATOMS: atom_id res chain seq x y z
N MET A 1 -64.29 1.36 27.87
CA MET A 1 -64.43 -0.06 27.48
C MET A 1 -63.45 -0.35 26.35
N ALA A 2 -62.86 -1.55 26.38
CA ALA A 2 -62.00 -2.18 25.38
C ALA A 2 -60.57 -1.64 25.15
N ARG A 3 -59.63 -2.45 25.63
CA ARG A 3 -58.18 -2.51 25.38
C ARG A 3 -57.90 -3.16 24.03
N ALA A 4 -56.94 -2.61 23.27
CA ALA A 4 -56.18 -3.32 22.23
C ALA A 4 -54.79 -2.63 22.14
N ALA A 5 -53.76 -3.15 22.82
CA ALA A 5 -52.84 -4.18 22.31
C ALA A 5 -51.96 -3.68 21.15
N GLN A 6 -50.78 -3.16 21.49
CA GLN A 6 -49.64 -3.02 20.58
C GLN A 6 -49.12 -4.42 20.20
N PRO A 7 -48.50 -4.61 19.03
CA PRO A 7 -47.15 -5.17 19.08
C PRO A 7 -46.11 -4.47 18.19
N ALA A 8 -44.87 -4.85 18.48
CA ALA A 8 -43.58 -4.29 18.09
C ALA A 8 -43.35 -4.15 16.58
N ALA A 9 -42.60 -3.10 16.22
CA ALA A 9 -41.96 -2.98 14.92
C ALA A 9 -40.85 -4.05 14.78
N GLU A 10 -41.00 -4.96 13.83
CA GLU A 10 -40.00 -5.94 13.45
C GLU A 10 -38.79 -5.27 12.78
N SER A 11 -37.61 -5.54 13.33
CA SER A 11 -36.31 -5.16 12.78
C SER A 11 -36.06 -5.99 11.52
N SER A 12 -36.19 -5.35 10.37
CA SER A 12 -35.87 -5.93 9.07
C SER A 12 -34.37 -6.19 8.99
N ARG A 13 -33.95 -7.44 9.22
CA ARG A 13 -32.58 -7.89 8.97
C ARG A 13 -32.43 -8.13 7.47
N VAL A 14 -31.58 -7.33 6.84
CA VAL A 14 -31.08 -7.60 5.48
C VAL A 14 -30.25 -8.87 5.53
N THR A 15 -30.75 -9.95 4.94
CA THR A 15 -30.02 -11.20 4.70
C THR A 15 -29.09 -10.98 3.51
N ILE A 16 -27.78 -10.92 3.74
CA ILE A 16 -26.79 -10.94 2.67
C ILE A 16 -26.58 -12.40 2.26
N GLU A 17 -27.11 -12.78 1.10
CA GLU A 17 -26.78 -14.04 0.44
C GLU A 17 -25.36 -13.92 -0.13
N GLN A 18 -24.43 -14.69 0.44
CA GLN A 18 -23.04 -14.78 -0.03
C GLN A 18 -22.99 -15.82 -1.15
N ASP A 19 -23.06 -15.35 -2.39
CA ASP A 19 -22.80 -16.18 -3.58
C ASP A 19 -21.29 -16.48 -3.65
N THR A 20 -20.90 -17.62 -3.07
CA THR A 20 -19.51 -18.11 -3.06
C THR A 20 -19.31 -19.03 -4.25
N SER A 21 -18.88 -18.48 -5.39
CA SER A 21 -18.37 -19.26 -6.53
C SER A 21 -17.21 -18.53 -7.22
N ALA A 22 -16.16 -18.24 -6.47
CA ALA A 22 -14.82 -18.01 -7.02
C ALA A 22 -13.83 -18.82 -6.17
N SER A 23 -13.07 -19.69 -6.81
CA SER A 23 -12.04 -20.52 -6.18
C SER A 23 -11.01 -19.61 -5.51
N ILE A 24 -11.11 -19.48 -4.19
CA ILE A 24 -10.10 -18.83 -3.35
C ILE A 24 -8.88 -19.74 -3.39
N ALA A 25 -7.93 -19.41 -4.27
CA ALA A 25 -6.58 -19.93 -4.13
C ALA A 25 -6.12 -19.66 -2.70
N ASP A 26 -5.62 -20.71 -2.06
CA ASP A 26 -5.25 -20.83 -0.64
C ASP A 26 -4.77 -19.49 -0.07
N THR A 27 -5.69 -18.74 0.56
CA THR A 27 -5.34 -17.47 1.20
C THR A 27 -4.66 -17.81 2.51
N ALA A 28 -3.35 -18.01 2.44
CA ALA A 28 -2.52 -18.10 3.62
C ALA A 28 -2.82 -16.87 4.49
N VAL A 29 -3.25 -17.11 5.72
CA VAL A 29 -3.53 -16.05 6.67
C VAL A 29 -2.20 -15.42 7.04
N VAL A 30 -1.91 -14.24 6.49
CA VAL A 30 -0.72 -13.46 6.85
C VAL A 30 -0.93 -12.90 8.24
N GLN A 31 -0.04 -13.24 9.16
CA GLN A 31 -0.11 -12.77 10.53
C GLN A 31 0.48 -11.36 10.64
N ARG A 32 -0.06 -10.56 11.56
CA ARG A 32 0.40 -9.18 11.79
C ARG A 32 1.92 -9.07 12.01
N TRP A 33 2.50 -9.98 12.78
CA TRP A 33 3.93 -9.96 13.09
C TRP A 33 4.79 -10.22 11.84
N GLU A 34 4.32 -11.01 10.88
CA GLU A 34 5.02 -11.24 9.62
C GLU A 34 5.08 -9.95 8.79
N VAL A 35 4.00 -9.17 8.79
CA VAL A 35 3.95 -7.87 8.12
C VAL A 35 4.85 -6.86 8.83
N GLU A 36 4.83 -6.82 10.15
CA GLU A 36 5.70 -5.94 10.93
C GLU A 36 7.18 -6.26 10.67
N ASP A 37 7.57 -7.53 10.73
CA ASP A 37 8.93 -7.97 10.43
C ASP A 37 9.37 -7.61 9.00
N PHE A 38 8.45 -7.73 8.03
CA PHE A 38 8.70 -7.30 6.66
C PHE A 38 8.95 -5.79 6.57
N LEU A 39 8.10 -4.97 7.18
CA LEU A 39 8.22 -3.51 7.17
C LEU A 39 9.49 -3.03 7.90
N TYR A 40 9.85 -3.65 9.02
CA TYR A 40 11.11 -3.34 9.71
C TYR A 40 12.33 -3.69 8.87
N ARG A 41 12.27 -4.81 8.13
CA ARG A 41 13.33 -5.17 7.19
C ARG A 41 13.42 -4.17 6.04
N GLU A 42 12.29 -3.75 5.48
CA GLU A 42 12.24 -2.73 4.43
C GLU A 42 12.89 -1.41 4.91
N ALA A 43 12.46 -0.92 6.07
CA ALA A 43 12.99 0.29 6.71
C ALA A 43 14.52 0.22 6.90
N LEU A 44 15.03 -0.92 7.40
CA LEU A 44 16.46 -1.13 7.56
C LEU A 44 17.23 -1.04 6.23
N LEU A 45 16.70 -1.60 5.15
CA LEU A 45 17.35 -1.54 3.83
C LEU A 45 17.43 -0.09 3.32
N LEU A 46 16.39 0.72 3.55
CA LEU A 46 16.40 2.14 3.19
C LEU A 46 17.40 2.93 4.02
N ASP A 47 17.39 2.74 5.35
CA ASP A 47 18.28 3.43 6.28
C ASP A 47 19.77 3.12 6.01
N GLU A 48 20.07 1.88 5.61
CA GLU A 48 21.41 1.42 5.24
C GLU A 48 21.81 1.73 3.77
N TRP A 49 20.95 2.42 3.01
CA TRP A 49 21.18 2.71 1.58
C TRP A 49 21.32 1.46 0.69
N ARG A 50 20.74 0.32 1.08
CA ARG A 50 20.72 -0.94 0.33
C ARG A 50 19.60 -0.95 -0.71
N LEU A 51 19.60 0.06 -1.57
CA LEU A 51 18.51 0.39 -2.49
C LEU A 51 18.25 -0.71 -3.55
N ASP A 52 19.27 -1.46 -3.97
CA ASP A 52 19.09 -2.57 -4.92
C ASP A 52 18.29 -3.72 -4.31
N GLU A 53 18.49 -4.00 -3.02
CA GLU A 53 17.75 -5.04 -2.29
C GLU A 53 16.34 -4.55 -1.95
N TRP A 54 16.22 -3.27 -1.57
CA TRP A 54 14.91 -2.65 -1.36
C TRP A 54 14.05 -2.72 -2.63
N ALA A 55 14.61 -2.38 -3.80
CA ALA A 55 13.88 -2.43 -5.05
C ALA A 55 13.42 -3.85 -5.42
N GLN A 56 14.09 -4.90 -4.95
CA GLN A 56 13.69 -6.30 -5.18
C GLN A 56 12.46 -6.73 -4.36
N LEU A 57 12.06 -5.97 -3.34
CA LEU A 57 10.85 -6.25 -2.57
C LEU A 57 9.56 -6.06 -3.39
N PHE A 58 9.62 -5.23 -4.43
CA PHE A 58 8.50 -4.92 -5.30
C PHE A 58 8.30 -6.02 -6.35
N THR A 59 7.04 -6.41 -6.58
CA THR A 59 6.65 -7.29 -7.68
C THR A 59 6.82 -6.61 -9.04
N GLU A 60 6.74 -7.37 -10.12
CA GLU A 60 6.92 -6.83 -11.48
C GLU A 60 5.77 -5.89 -11.89
N ASP A 61 4.58 -6.12 -11.35
CA ASP A 61 3.37 -5.32 -11.55
C ASP A 61 3.19 -4.21 -10.49
N ALA A 62 4.22 -3.93 -9.69
CA ALA A 62 4.12 -2.93 -8.64
C ALA A 62 4.09 -1.50 -9.20
N HIS A 63 3.25 -0.68 -8.57
CA HIS A 63 3.16 0.76 -8.80
C HIS A 63 3.49 1.52 -7.51
N TYR A 64 4.59 2.26 -7.52
CA TYR A 64 5.02 3.10 -6.40
C TYR A 64 4.54 4.54 -6.62
N VAL A 65 3.46 4.90 -5.93
CA VAL A 65 2.78 6.19 -6.11
C VAL A 65 2.82 7.00 -4.83
N VAL A 66 3.22 8.27 -4.95
CA VAL A 66 3.10 9.26 -3.88
C VAL A 66 2.25 10.42 -4.40
N PRO A 67 0.99 10.57 -3.95
CA PRO A 67 0.10 11.61 -4.42
C PRO A 67 0.51 13.00 -3.92
N ALA A 68 0.02 14.04 -4.60
CA ALA A 68 0.02 15.39 -4.02
C ALA A 68 -1.05 15.50 -2.91
N ASN A 69 -0.87 16.46 -1.99
CA ASN A 69 -1.77 16.66 -0.84
C ASN A 69 -2.77 17.81 -1.07
N ASP A 70 -3.18 18.02 -2.32
CA ASP A 70 -4.10 19.07 -2.75
C ASP A 70 -5.53 18.56 -3.00
N LEU A 71 -5.68 17.25 -3.20
CA LEU A 71 -6.95 16.56 -3.42
C LEU A 71 -7.18 15.46 -2.36
N PRO A 72 -8.43 15.22 -1.94
CA PRO A 72 -8.75 14.19 -0.95
C PRO A 72 -8.71 12.75 -1.51
N ASP A 73 -8.90 12.57 -2.82
CA ASP A 73 -8.85 11.27 -3.51
C ASP A 73 -8.21 11.42 -4.90
N PRO A 74 -6.88 11.62 -4.96
CA PRO A 74 -6.17 11.87 -6.20
C PRO A 74 -6.03 10.60 -7.05
N ALA A 75 -6.31 10.72 -8.35
CA ALA A 75 -6.16 9.66 -9.35
C ALA A 75 -4.79 9.76 -10.05
N PRO A 76 -3.90 8.75 -9.95
CA PRO A 76 -2.54 8.82 -10.50
C PRO A 76 -2.46 9.04 -12.03
N ASP A 77 -3.49 8.64 -12.76
CA ASP A 77 -3.56 8.74 -14.23
C ASP A 77 -4.08 10.09 -14.74
N GLY A 78 -4.68 10.91 -13.87
CA GLY A 78 -5.34 12.16 -14.25
C GLY A 78 -4.88 13.38 -13.47
N ASP A 79 -4.29 13.17 -12.29
CA ASP A 79 -3.90 14.23 -11.37
C ASP A 79 -2.38 14.36 -11.26
N LEU A 80 -1.95 15.51 -10.76
CA LEU A 80 -0.55 15.74 -10.45
C LEU A 80 -0.13 14.87 -9.25
N VAL A 81 0.95 14.12 -9.41
CA VAL A 81 1.53 13.25 -8.37
C VAL A 81 3.01 13.54 -8.18
N LEU A 82 3.52 13.33 -6.97
CA LEU A 82 4.94 13.55 -6.63
C LEU A 82 5.82 12.42 -7.16
N VAL A 83 5.30 11.19 -7.12
CA VAL A 83 5.93 9.99 -7.66
C VAL A 83 4.85 9.10 -8.28
N ASN A 84 5.13 8.56 -9.47
CA ASN A 84 4.33 7.53 -10.12
C ASN A 84 5.29 6.65 -10.93
N ASP A 85 5.90 5.70 -10.23
CA ASP A 85 6.89 4.79 -10.80
C ASP A 85 6.27 3.40 -10.94
N ASP A 86 6.32 2.84 -12.14
CA ASP A 86 6.24 1.38 -12.31
C ASP A 86 7.58 0.73 -11.89
N LYS A 87 7.64 -0.60 -11.95
CA LYS A 87 8.87 -1.35 -11.60
C LYS A 87 10.10 -0.86 -12.36
N PHE A 88 9.96 -0.57 -13.65
CA PHE A 88 11.07 -0.10 -14.50
C PHE A 88 11.57 1.28 -14.06
N MET A 89 10.65 2.21 -13.82
CA MET A 89 10.96 3.56 -13.34
C MET A 89 11.56 3.55 -11.93
N LEU A 90 11.07 2.65 -11.06
CA LEU A 90 11.60 2.47 -9.72
C LEU A 90 13.08 2.04 -9.75
N LEU A 91 13.42 1.09 -10.61
CA LEU A 91 14.80 0.64 -10.81
C LEU A 91 15.67 1.78 -11.39
N ALA A 92 15.15 2.53 -12.35
CA ALA A 92 15.85 3.69 -12.91
C ALA A 92 16.10 4.78 -11.85
N ARG A 93 15.16 4.97 -10.90
CA ARG A 93 15.34 5.86 -9.75
C ARG A 93 16.48 5.40 -8.85
N VAL A 94 16.52 4.11 -8.51
CA VAL A 94 17.59 3.54 -7.68
C VAL A 94 18.96 3.73 -8.35
N GLU A 95 19.07 3.44 -9.64
CA GLU A 95 20.31 3.66 -10.40
C GLU A 95 20.72 5.13 -10.39
N ARG A 96 19.76 6.05 -10.59
CA ARG A 96 20.01 7.49 -10.53
C ARG A 96 20.51 7.93 -9.15
N LEU A 97 19.95 7.42 -8.07
CA LEU A 97 20.35 7.76 -6.68
C LEU A 97 21.76 7.28 -6.36
N LYS A 98 22.17 6.11 -6.88
CA LYS A 98 23.50 5.54 -6.67
C LYS A 98 24.59 6.19 -7.53
N SER A 99 24.19 6.97 -8.55
CA SER A 99 25.14 7.64 -9.43
C SER A 99 26.02 8.64 -8.67
N ARG A 100 27.32 8.69 -8.98
CA ARG A 100 28.23 9.73 -8.46
C ARG A 100 27.81 11.16 -8.84
N LYS A 101 26.93 11.30 -9.82
CA LYS A 101 26.36 12.58 -10.27
C LYS A 101 25.12 13.01 -9.46
N ALA A 102 24.63 12.16 -8.55
CA ALA A 102 23.59 12.52 -7.60
C ALA A 102 24.17 13.43 -6.51
N HIS A 103 24.52 14.67 -6.87
CA HIS A 103 25.22 15.60 -5.98
C HIS A 103 24.45 15.91 -4.68
N ARG A 104 23.13 15.75 -4.67
CA ARG A 104 22.28 15.91 -3.49
C ARG A 104 22.41 14.77 -2.48
N GLU A 105 22.89 13.61 -2.94
CA GLU A 105 23.04 12.38 -2.17
C GLU A 105 24.52 12.00 -2.00
N TYR A 106 25.42 12.98 -2.13
CA TYR A 106 26.86 12.78 -1.93
C TYR A 106 27.39 13.83 -0.93
N PRO A 107 27.52 13.49 0.36
CA PRO A 107 27.33 12.16 0.96
C PRO A 107 25.86 11.74 1.06
N HIS A 108 25.64 10.43 1.16
CA HIS A 108 24.31 9.83 1.31
C HIS A 108 23.58 10.39 2.53
N ALA A 109 22.28 10.69 2.36
CA ALA A 109 21.44 11.15 3.45
C ALA A 109 21.35 10.08 4.56
N THR A 110 21.50 10.51 5.82
CA THR A 110 21.16 9.66 6.97
C THR A 110 19.66 9.70 7.19
N THR A 111 19.01 8.54 7.11
CA THR A 111 17.56 8.40 7.27
C THR A 111 17.22 7.46 8.43
N ARG A 112 15.98 7.57 8.93
CA ARG A 112 15.37 6.63 9.86
C ARG A 112 13.89 6.56 9.54
N HIS A 113 13.42 5.40 9.11
CA HIS A 113 12.02 5.13 8.79
C HIS A 113 11.27 4.51 9.98
#